data_AF-A0A3C1RFC3-F1
#
_entry.id   AF-A0A3C1RFC3-F1
#
_cell.length_a   1.000
_cell.length_b   1.000
_cell.length_c   1.000
_cell.angle_alpha   90.00
_cell.angle_beta   90.00
_cell.angle_gamma   90.00
#
_symmetry.space_group_name_H-M   'P 1'
#
loop_
_entity.id
_entity.type
_entity.pdbx_description
1 polymer ?
#
loop_
_entity_poly.entity_id
_entity_poly.type
_entity_poly.pdbx_seq_one_letter_code
_entity_poly.pdbx_strand_id
1 'polypeptide(L)'
;MAISKKNKSRISVDGKEYLWWIFDEYDQTEFDGIQIKAVCADQTHFIKYGLQQKDENRRLVIALKNYVKLIHLSSPPKFENDQGIITKSGINRMIKWCKQDGHLIQYARDGNNFNLNDEEKQALVKEILKMIS
;
A
#
# COMPACT_ATOMS: atom_id res chain seq x y z
N MET A 1 -12.08 -9.83 10.79
CA MET A 1 -11.60 -10.89 9.87
C MET A 1 -10.29 -11.40 10.45
N ALA A 2 -10.08 -12.71 10.64
CA ALA A 2 -8.83 -13.19 11.25
C ALA A 2 -7.74 -13.37 10.18
N ILE A 3 -6.58 -12.73 10.34
CA ILE A 3 -5.45 -12.90 9.42
C ILE A 3 -4.59 -14.05 9.93
N SER A 4 -4.52 -15.14 9.16
CA SER A 4 -3.62 -16.26 9.46
C SER A 4 -2.16 -15.80 9.41
N LYS A 5 -1.35 -16.16 10.41
CA LYS A 5 0.08 -15.83 10.46
C LYS A 5 0.95 -16.77 9.60
N LYS A 6 0.39 -17.87 9.10
CA LYS A 6 1.13 -18.88 8.33
C LYS A 6 1.69 -18.28 7.04
N ASN A 7 2.96 -18.56 6.74
CA ASN A 7 3.71 -18.10 5.55
C ASN A 7 3.77 -16.57 5.37
N LYS A 8 3.62 -15.80 6.47
CA LYS A 8 3.75 -14.34 6.46
C LYS A 8 4.98 -13.93 7.26
N SER A 9 5.74 -13.01 6.68
CA SER A 9 6.87 -12.36 7.33
C SER A 9 6.39 -11.23 8.25
N ARG A 10 7.18 -10.92 9.28
CA ARG A 10 6.91 -9.82 10.21
C ARG A 10 7.95 -8.71 10.11
N ILE A 11 7.50 -7.48 10.31
CA ILE A 11 8.37 -6.33 10.44
C ILE A 11 7.73 -5.28 11.34
N SER A 12 8.54 -4.60 12.15
CA SER A 12 8.09 -3.45 12.94
C SER A 12 8.62 -2.18 12.30
N VAL A 13 7.73 -1.23 12.03
CA VAL A 13 8.05 0.06 11.41
C VAL A 13 7.36 1.16 12.21
N ASP A 14 8.17 2.05 12.81
CA ASP A 14 7.76 3.16 13.67
C ASP A 14 6.76 2.74 14.76
N GLY A 15 7.07 1.67 15.49
CA GLY A 15 6.25 1.18 16.61
C GLY A 15 5.03 0.33 16.22
N LYS A 16 4.68 0.23 14.93
CA LYS A 16 3.62 -0.67 14.45
C LYS A 16 4.19 -1.97 13.88
N GLU A 17 3.58 -3.10 14.20
CA GLU A 17 3.92 -4.41 13.60
C GLU A 17 3.09 -4.62 12.33
N TYR A 18 3.74 -5.17 11.30
CA TYR A 18 3.13 -5.53 10.03
C TYR A 18 3.38 -7.00 9.70
N LEU A 19 2.34 -7.67 9.23
CA LEU A 19 2.42 -8.97 8.57
C LEU A 19 2.44 -8.76 7.06
N TRP A 20 3.47 -9.26 6.37
CA TRP A 20 3.59 -9.10 4.93
C TRP A 20 3.92 -10.40 4.21
N TRP A 21 3.49 -10.50 2.96
CA TRP A 21 3.75 -11.65 2.10
C TRP A 21 3.74 -11.24 0.63
N ILE A 22 4.31 -12.12 -0.19
CA ILE A 22 4.30 -12.05 -1.65
C ILE A 22 3.29 -13.07 -2.16
N PHE A 23 2.56 -12.71 -3.21
CA PHE A 23 1.64 -13.60 -3.92
C PHE A 23 1.61 -13.20 -5.40
N ASP A 24 1.16 -14.12 -6.25
CA ASP A 24 1.04 -13.90 -7.69
C ASP A 24 -0.45 -13.95 -8.06
N GLU A 25 -0.96 -12.91 -8.70
CA GLU A 25 -2.36 -12.77 -9.06
C GLU A 25 -2.50 -11.96 -10.35
N TYR A 26 -3.32 -12.47 -11.28
CA TYR A 26 -3.59 -11.88 -12.59
C TYR A 26 -5.08 -11.53 -12.72
N ASP A 27 -5.41 -10.74 -13.75
CA ASP A 27 -6.76 -10.27 -14.06
C ASP A 27 -7.36 -9.40 -12.96
N GLN A 28 -6.54 -8.58 -12.30
CA GLN A 28 -6.95 -7.70 -11.21
C GLN A 28 -6.94 -6.23 -11.61
N THR A 29 -7.75 -5.42 -10.93
CA THR A 29 -7.87 -3.98 -11.21
C THR A 29 -6.67 -3.17 -10.69
N GLU A 30 -5.96 -3.63 -9.65
CA GLU A 30 -4.88 -2.86 -9.03
C GLU A 30 -3.48 -3.20 -9.55
N PHE A 31 -3.15 -4.48 -9.68
CA PHE A 31 -1.84 -4.94 -10.14
C PHE A 31 -2.02 -6.31 -10.79
N ASP A 32 -1.33 -6.56 -11.90
CA ASP A 32 -1.21 -7.90 -12.48
C ASP A 32 0.18 -8.46 -12.20
N GLY A 33 0.25 -9.75 -11.86
CA GLY A 33 1.47 -10.48 -11.57
C GLY A 33 1.85 -10.50 -10.09
N ILE A 34 3.15 -10.43 -9.81
CA ILE A 34 3.70 -10.59 -8.46
C ILE A 34 3.46 -9.33 -7.60
N GLN A 35 2.86 -9.52 -6.44
CA GLN A 35 2.45 -8.44 -5.55
C GLN A 35 2.90 -8.68 -4.11
N ILE A 36 3.05 -7.58 -3.39
CA ILE A 36 3.22 -7.55 -1.94
C ILE A 36 1.92 -7.06 -1.31
N LYS A 37 1.54 -7.69 -0.20
CA LYS A 37 0.56 -7.14 0.74
C LYS A 37 1.18 -7.07 2.12
N ALA A 38 1.16 -5.89 2.72
CA ALA A 38 1.59 -5.64 4.09
C ALA A 38 0.40 -5.13 4.91
N VAL A 39 0.00 -5.89 5.92
CA VAL A 39 -1.16 -5.57 6.77
C VAL A 39 -0.67 -5.19 8.16
N CYS A 40 -1.14 -4.05 8.68
CA CYS A 40 -0.86 -3.67 10.06
C CYS A 40 -1.49 -4.68 11.02
N ALA A 41 -0.79 -5.06 12.09
CA ALA A 41 -1.22 -6.11 13.01
C ALA A 41 -2.53 -5.76 13.74
N ASP A 42 -2.79 -4.46 13.95
CA ASP A 42 -4.05 -3.93 14.49
C ASP A 42 -5.21 -3.91 13.47
N GLN A 43 -4.93 -4.32 12.22
CA GLN A 43 -5.88 -4.37 11.10
C GLN A 43 -6.52 -3.02 10.71
N THR A 44 -5.92 -1.91 11.13
CA THR A 44 -6.41 -0.57 10.78
C THR A 44 -6.27 -0.31 9.28
N HIS A 45 -5.18 -0.81 8.68
CA HIS A 45 -4.84 -0.58 7.29
C HIS A 45 -3.98 -1.69 6.69
N PHE A 46 -3.90 -1.69 5.37
CA PHE A 46 -2.89 -2.46 4.64
C PHE A 46 -2.38 -1.68 3.43
N ILE A 47 -1.21 -2.11 2.96
CA ILE A 47 -0.50 -1.56 1.81
C ILE A 47 -0.39 -2.68 0.76
N LYS A 48 -0.67 -2.35 -0.51
CA LYS A 48 -0.37 -3.22 -1.67
C LYS A 48 0.60 -2.53 -2.62
N TYR A 49 1.48 -3.31 -3.21
CA TYR A 49 2.43 -2.85 -4.23
C TYR A 49 2.75 -4.00 -5.18
N GLY A 50 2.61 -3.77 -6.49
CA GLY A 50 3.08 -4.71 -7.52
C GLY A 50 4.60 -4.62 -7.69
N LEU A 51 5.28 -5.74 -7.84
CA LEU A 51 6.71 -5.77 -8.17
C LEU A 51 6.93 -5.51 -9.65
N GLN A 52 8.10 -4.97 -10.01
CA GLN A 52 8.54 -4.77 -11.39
C GLN A 52 7.58 -3.91 -12.23
N GLN A 53 6.87 -2.99 -11.56
CA GLN A 53 6.03 -2.00 -12.23
C GLN A 53 6.87 -1.10 -13.15
N LYS A 54 6.30 -0.70 -14.28
CA LYS A 54 6.92 0.29 -15.18
C LYS A 54 7.05 1.63 -14.47
N ASP A 55 8.20 2.28 -14.63
CA ASP A 55 8.56 3.50 -13.90
C ASP A 55 7.50 4.61 -14.06
N GLU A 56 7.00 4.80 -15.27
CA GLU A 56 6.04 5.83 -15.70
C GLU A 56 4.64 5.69 -15.08
N ASN A 57 4.27 4.50 -14.58
CA ASN A 57 2.94 4.23 -14.02
C ASN A 57 3.00 3.53 -12.66
N ARG A 58 4.14 3.60 -11.98
CA ARG A 58 4.28 3.00 -10.64
C ARG A 58 3.26 3.59 -9.69
N ARG A 59 2.68 2.71 -8.88
CA ARG A 59 1.73 3.08 -7.84
C ARG A 59 1.84 2.19 -6.62
N LEU A 60 1.39 2.73 -5.50
CA LEU A 60 1.26 2.02 -4.23
C LEU A 60 -0.12 2.30 -3.67
N VAL A 61 -0.78 1.25 -3.18
CA VAL A 61 -2.14 1.35 -2.65
C VAL A 61 -2.09 1.32 -1.13
N ILE A 62 -2.80 2.26 -0.50
CA ILE A 62 -3.10 2.21 0.93
C ILE A 62 -4.61 2.08 1.07
N ALA A 63 -5.06 1.14 1.90
CA ALA A 63 -6.47 0.93 2.15
C ALA A 63 -6.74 0.78 3.65
N LEU A 64 -7.83 1.40 4.10
CA LEU A 64 -8.38 1.27 5.44
C LEU A 64 -9.64 0.40 5.41
N LYS A 65 -10.00 -0.17 6.56
CA LYS A 65 -11.32 -0.77 6.81
C LYS A 65 -11.78 -1.72 5.68
N ASN A 66 -10.90 -2.62 5.22
CA ASN A 66 -11.18 -3.55 4.10
C ASN A 66 -11.62 -2.86 2.80
N TYR A 67 -10.84 -1.90 2.29
CA TYR A 67 -11.11 -1.15 1.05
C TYR A 67 -12.32 -0.20 1.11
N VAL A 68 -12.90 0.06 2.28
CA VAL A 68 -13.91 1.13 2.42
C VAL A 68 -13.29 2.48 2.08
N LYS A 69 -12.06 2.74 2.52
CA LYS A 69 -11.29 3.92 2.10
C LYS A 69 -10.00 3.47 1.46
N LEU A 70 -9.65 3.99 0.29
CA LEU A 70 -8.40 3.64 -0.37
C LEU A 70 -7.84 4.77 -1.23
N ILE A 71 -6.52 4.80 -1.36
CA ILE A 71 -5.78 5.76 -2.18
C ILE A 71 -4.70 5.04 -2.97
N HIS A 72 -4.50 5.47 -4.22
CA HIS A 72 -3.39 5.06 -5.07
C HIS A 72 -2.41 6.23 -5.11
N LEU A 73 -1.27 6.05 -4.45
CA LEU A 73 -0.17 7.00 -4.47
C LEU A 73 0.66 6.77 -5.72
N SER A 74 0.91 7.84 -6.46
CA SER A 74 1.65 7.82 -7.72
C SER A 74 3.15 7.86 -7.49
N SER A 75 3.88 7.26 -8.42
CA SER A 75 5.33 7.37 -8.55
C SER A 75 6.15 7.01 -7.29
N PRO A 76 5.84 5.91 -6.56
CA PRO A 76 6.75 5.40 -5.57
C PRO A 76 8.11 5.04 -6.18
N PRO A 77 9.21 5.10 -5.40
CA PRO A 77 10.48 4.54 -5.82
C PRO A 77 10.37 3.01 -5.93
N LYS A 78 11.35 2.39 -6.61
CA LYS A 78 11.48 0.93 -6.63
C LYS A 78 11.82 0.43 -5.23
N PHE A 79 11.03 -0.49 -4.69
CA PHE A 79 11.29 -1.07 -3.37
C PHE A 79 12.09 -2.37 -3.46
N GLU A 80 11.94 -3.10 -4.55
CA GLU A 80 12.67 -4.31 -4.91
C GLU A 80 14.05 -4.00 -5.54
N ASN A 81 14.95 -4.99 -5.51
CA ASN A 81 16.28 -4.86 -6.11
C ASN A 81 16.26 -4.99 -7.64
N ASP A 82 17.42 -4.93 -8.29
CA ASP A 82 17.53 -5.02 -9.75
C ASP A 82 17.10 -6.39 -10.31
N GLN A 83 17.16 -7.43 -9.48
CA GLN A 83 16.64 -8.77 -9.80
C GLN A 83 15.13 -8.91 -9.59
N GLY A 84 14.45 -7.83 -9.17
CA GLY A 84 13.00 -7.84 -8.91
C GLY A 84 12.61 -8.50 -7.59
N ILE A 85 13.56 -8.72 -6.68
CA ILE A 85 13.34 -9.37 -5.38
C ILE A 85 13.14 -8.30 -4.30
N ILE A 86 12.03 -8.39 -3.58
CA ILE A 86 11.79 -7.55 -2.40
C ILE A 86 12.45 -8.15 -1.16
N THR A 87 13.16 -7.30 -0.42
CA THR A 87 13.77 -7.67 0.87
C THR A 87 13.01 -7.03 2.03
N LYS A 88 13.29 -7.47 3.26
CA LYS A 88 12.76 -6.82 4.47
C LYS A 88 13.12 -5.32 4.54
N SER A 89 14.30 -4.93 4.05
CA SER A 89 14.69 -3.52 3.93
C SER A 89 13.80 -2.78 2.92
N GLY A 90 13.51 -3.40 1.76
CA GLY A 90 12.56 -2.89 0.79
C GLY A 90 11.17 -2.64 1.37
N ILE A 91 10.65 -3.60 2.14
CA ILE A 91 9.37 -3.47 2.85
C ILE A 91 9.39 -2.32 3.87
N ASN A 92 10.47 -2.20 4.65
CA ASN A 92 10.62 -1.08 5.59
C ASN A 92 10.58 0.27 4.87
N ARG A 93 11.33 0.42 3.77
CA ARG A 93 11.32 1.63 2.95
C ARG A 93 9.93 1.92 2.36
N MET A 94 9.23 0.88 1.91
CA MET A 94 7.86 0.99 1.38
C MET A 94 6.89 1.55 2.41
N ILE A 95 6.87 0.97 3.61
CA ILE A 95 5.99 1.41 4.70
C ILE A 95 6.38 2.82 5.18
N LYS A 96 7.66 3.17 5.21
CA LYS A 96 8.09 4.53 5.59
C LYS A 96 7.74 5.55 4.51
N TRP A 97 7.93 5.21 3.25
CA TRP A 97 7.62 6.10 2.13
C TRP A 97 6.14 6.46 2.12
N CYS A 98 5.24 5.50 2.34
CA CYS A 98 3.81 5.76 2.28
C CYS A 98 3.27 6.64 3.43
N LYS A 99 4.07 6.91 4.46
CA LYS A 99 3.75 7.82 5.57
C LYS A 99 4.21 9.26 5.31
N GLN A 100 4.91 9.51 4.21
CA GLN A 100 5.38 10.85 3.87
C GLN A 100 4.22 11.72 3.36
N ASP A 101 4.36 13.04 3.50
CA ASP A 101 3.43 13.99 2.92
C ASP A 101 3.80 14.31 1.46
N GLY A 102 2.87 14.93 0.73
CA GLY A 102 3.14 15.47 -0.62
C GLY A 102 3.04 14.45 -1.75
N HIS A 103 2.45 13.28 -1.51
CA HIS A 103 2.21 12.31 -2.57
C HIS A 103 1.19 12.81 -3.60
N LEU A 104 1.45 12.51 -4.88
CA LEU A 104 0.46 12.65 -5.94
C LEU A 104 -0.54 11.50 -5.87
N ILE A 105 -1.80 11.78 -6.18
CA ILE A 105 -2.91 10.83 -6.07
C ILE A 105 -3.42 10.48 -7.47
N GLN A 106 -3.26 9.22 -7.85
CA GLN A 106 -3.77 8.70 -9.13
C GLN A 106 -5.26 8.37 -9.04
N TYR A 107 -5.68 7.83 -7.89
CA TYR A 107 -7.04 7.37 -7.66
C TYR A 107 -7.34 7.34 -6.16
N ALA A 108 -8.60 7.55 -5.80
CA ALA A 108 -9.06 7.52 -4.43
C ALA A 108 -10.51 7.06 -4.36
N ARG A 109 -10.87 6.43 -3.24
CA ARG A 109 -12.23 5.98 -2.97
C ARG A 109 -12.57 6.22 -1.50
N ASP A 110 -13.75 6.77 -1.26
CA ASP A 110 -14.35 6.85 0.07
C ASP A 110 -15.75 6.21 0.07
N GLY A 111 -15.87 5.04 0.68
CA GLY A 111 -17.08 4.24 0.71
C GLY A 111 -17.49 3.79 -0.70
N ASN A 112 -18.61 4.31 -1.18
CA ASN A 112 -19.10 4.08 -2.54
C ASN A 112 -18.88 5.29 -3.46
N ASN A 113 -18.14 6.31 -3.00
CA ASN A 113 -17.75 7.43 -3.83
C ASN A 113 -16.41 7.14 -4.52
N PHE A 114 -16.46 7.10 -5.86
CA PHE A 114 -15.32 6.85 -6.75
C PHE A 114 -14.87 8.12 -7.49
N ASN A 115 -15.66 9.19 -7.45
CA ASN A 115 -15.47 10.41 -8.23
C ASN A 115 -15.15 11.59 -7.30
N LEU A 116 -14.16 11.39 -6.42
CA LEU A 116 -13.70 12.43 -5.50
C LEU A 116 -13.05 13.57 -6.31
N ASN A 117 -13.41 14.81 -5.97
CA ASN A 117 -12.68 15.98 -6.46
C ASN A 117 -11.31 16.10 -5.77
N ASP A 118 -10.48 17.04 -6.20
CA ASP A 118 -9.10 17.13 -5.68
C ASP A 118 -9.04 17.54 -4.20
N GLU A 119 -9.97 18.37 -3.70
CA GLU A 119 -10.04 18.71 -2.28
C GLU A 119 -10.41 17.49 -1.43
N GLU A 120 -11.40 16.70 -1.89
CA GLU A 120 -11.84 15.47 -1.23
C GLU A 120 -10.73 14.41 -1.21
N LYS A 121 -10.00 14.25 -2.32
CA LYS A 121 -8.82 13.38 -2.39
C LYS A 121 -7.77 13.78 -1.36
N GLN A 122 -7.45 15.07 -1.27
CA GLN A 122 -6.45 15.57 -0.32
C GLN A 122 -6.91 15.41 1.14
N ALA A 123 -8.18 15.64 1.43
CA ALA A 123 -8.76 15.39 2.75
C ALA A 123 -8.66 13.91 3.14
N LEU A 124 -8.98 13.01 2.21
CA LEU A 124 -8.88 11.56 2.42
C LEU A 124 -7.43 11.12 2.65
N VAL A 125 -6.47 11.64 1.90
CA VAL A 125 -5.05 11.34 2.12
C VAL A 125 -4.62 11.76 3.53
N LYS A 126 -4.95 12.97 3.97
CA LYS A 126 -4.63 13.42 5.33
C LYS A 126 -5.23 12.51 6.40
N GLU A 127 -6.47 12.06 6.21
CA GLU A 127 -7.11 11.10 7.11
C GLU A 127 -6.35 9.77 7.15
N ILE A 128 -6.02 9.22 5.97
CA ILE A 128 -5.31 7.94 5.86
C ILE A 128 -3.91 8.05 6.48
N LEU A 129 -3.13 9.08 6.13
CA LEU A 129 -1.79 9.31 6.65
C LEU A 129 -1.79 9.45 8.18
N LYS A 130 -2.78 10.15 8.75
CA LYS A 130 -2.95 10.26 10.21
C LYS A 130 -3.22 8.92 10.88
N MET A 131 -3.96 8.01 10.22
CA MET A 131 -4.28 6.69 10.77
C MET A 131 -3.09 5.71 10.70
N ILE A 132 -2.26 5.82 9.68
CA ILE A 132 -1.13 4.89 9.47
C ILE A 132 0.16 5.36 10.15
N SER A 133 0.30 6.65 10.43
CA SER A 133 1.38 7.21 11.26
C SER A 133 1.46 6.52 12.61
#